data_AF-A0A381T9J4-F1
#
_entry.id   AF-A0A381T9J4-F1
#
_cell.length_a   1.000
_cell.length_b   1.000
_cell.length_c   1.000
_cell.angle_alpha   90.00
_cell.angle_beta   90.00
_cell.angle_gamma   90.00
#
_symmetry.space_group_name_H-M   'P 1'
#
loop_
_entity.id
_entity.type
_entity.pdbx_description
1 polymer ?
#
loop_
_entity_poly.entity_id
_entity_poly.type
_entity_poly.pdbx_seq_one_letter_code
_entity_poly.pdbx_strand_id
1 'polypeptide(L)'
;MTTPVENLKTGDILLFSSTFSWTNLMTWPGKFVEFFTKKPYSHVGMILKDPTWIKPEMTGIYLWESSYEGTPDPQDDKTKLGIMITPIKQVLSQHDGRIWVRQLFDVENKLTIPVLKKIHKIVYEKPYDFNPIDWLSAYLRKNFEKRKDSRFFCSALVACIYAESGIIDPNTNWTIVRPSDFDENDTHLTWMGESHLEGLFQIE
;
A
#
# COMPACT_ATOMS: atom_id res chain seq x y z
N MET A 1 -3.51 -20.78 5.28
CA MET A 1 -3.32 -20.32 6.68
C MET A 1 -3.95 -18.95 6.79
N THR A 2 -4.63 -18.67 7.88
CA THR A 2 -5.33 -17.43 8.14
C THR A 2 -4.65 -16.68 9.28
N THR A 3 -4.79 -15.36 9.32
CA THR A 3 -4.30 -14.56 10.46
C THR A 3 -5.41 -13.63 10.95
N PRO A 4 -5.66 -13.59 12.28
CA PRO A 4 -6.55 -12.61 12.86
C PRO A 4 -6.04 -11.19 12.65
N VAL A 5 -6.95 -10.26 12.41
CA VAL A 5 -6.65 -8.85 12.14
C VAL A 5 -5.88 -8.22 13.31
N GLU A 6 -6.22 -8.56 14.55
CA GLU A 6 -5.61 -8.04 15.77
C GLU A 6 -4.12 -8.33 15.92
N ASN A 7 -3.64 -9.39 15.25
CA ASN A 7 -2.24 -9.80 15.27
C ASN A 7 -1.38 -9.01 14.29
N LEU A 8 -1.99 -8.22 13.40
CA LEU A 8 -1.26 -7.37 12.48
C LEU A 8 -0.51 -6.27 13.24
N LYS A 9 0.69 -5.95 12.75
CA LYS A 9 1.57 -4.92 13.29
C LYS A 9 1.88 -3.86 12.23
N THR A 10 2.32 -2.69 12.68
CA THR A 10 2.79 -1.63 11.78
C THR A 10 3.89 -2.18 10.88
N GLY A 11 3.72 -2.00 9.57
CA GLY A 11 4.64 -2.53 8.57
C GLY A 11 4.19 -3.81 7.91
N ASP A 12 3.25 -4.58 8.46
CA ASP A 12 2.62 -5.65 7.67
C ASP A 12 1.89 -5.03 6.47
N ILE A 13 1.71 -5.77 5.38
CA ILE A 13 0.98 -5.28 4.21
C ILE A 13 -0.22 -6.15 3.88
N LEU A 14 -1.22 -5.52 3.29
CA LEU A 14 -2.39 -6.17 2.72
C LEU A 14 -2.31 -6.07 1.20
N LEU A 15 -2.41 -7.21 0.53
CA LEU A 15 -2.56 -7.34 -0.91
C LEU A 15 -4.01 -7.64 -1.22
N PHE A 16 -4.59 -6.93 -2.19
CA PHE A 16 -6.01 -7.04 -2.53
C PHE A 16 -6.19 -7.55 -3.95
N SER A 17 -7.20 -8.37 -4.17
CA SER A 17 -7.72 -8.64 -5.52
C SER A 17 -8.89 -7.72 -5.84
N SER A 18 -9.02 -7.27 -7.08
CA SER A 18 -10.26 -6.63 -7.53
C SER A 18 -11.33 -7.68 -7.83
N THR A 19 -12.57 -7.38 -7.49
CA THR A 19 -13.74 -8.06 -8.06
C THR A 19 -14.10 -7.39 -9.38
N PHE A 20 -14.25 -8.18 -10.45
CA PHE A 20 -14.65 -7.61 -11.74
C PHE A 20 -16.16 -7.39 -11.74
N SER A 21 -16.60 -6.15 -11.94
CA SER A 21 -18.00 -5.85 -12.18
C SER A 21 -18.17 -5.22 -13.57
N TRP A 22 -18.97 -5.86 -14.42
CA TRP A 22 -19.34 -5.35 -15.74
C TRP A 22 -20.20 -4.08 -15.66
N THR A 23 -20.86 -3.83 -14.52
CA THR A 23 -21.74 -2.68 -14.29
C THR A 23 -21.05 -1.51 -13.58
N ASN A 24 -19.90 -1.75 -12.94
CA ASN A 24 -19.12 -0.72 -12.25
C ASN A 24 -17.77 -0.50 -12.93
N LEU A 25 -17.70 0.51 -13.81
CA LEU A 25 -16.50 0.90 -14.55
C LEU A 25 -15.30 1.28 -13.66
N MET A 26 -15.51 1.60 -12.38
CA MET A 26 -14.42 1.84 -11.42
C MET A 26 -13.63 0.57 -11.05
N THR A 27 -14.17 -0.63 -11.32
CA THR A 27 -13.48 -1.91 -11.04
C THR A 27 -12.53 -2.33 -12.16
N TRP A 28 -12.61 -1.68 -13.32
CA TRP A 28 -11.85 -2.05 -14.52
C TRP A 28 -10.34 -1.83 -14.37
N PRO A 29 -9.84 -0.71 -13.82
CA PRO A 29 -8.41 -0.48 -13.65
C PRO A 29 -7.72 -1.61 -12.88
N GLY A 30 -8.31 -2.09 -11.77
CA GLY A 30 -7.73 -3.16 -10.97
C GLY A 30 -7.65 -4.51 -11.70
N LYS A 31 -8.63 -4.84 -12.55
CA LYS A 31 -8.58 -6.06 -13.38
C LYS A 31 -7.57 -5.97 -14.51
N PHE A 32 -7.36 -4.78 -15.08
CA PHE A 32 -6.24 -4.58 -16.01
C PHE A 32 -4.90 -4.82 -15.32
N VAL A 33 -4.72 -4.35 -14.09
CA VAL A 33 -3.52 -4.61 -13.30
C VAL A 33 -3.30 -6.11 -13.12
N GLU A 34 -4.30 -6.85 -12.65
CA GLU A 34 -4.19 -8.30 -12.49
C GLU A 34 -3.87 -9.01 -13.80
N PHE A 35 -4.52 -8.60 -14.89
CA PHE A 35 -4.31 -9.17 -16.22
C PHE A 35 -2.88 -8.94 -16.74
N PHE A 36 -2.35 -7.72 -16.62
CA PHE A 36 -0.99 -7.38 -17.09
C PHE A 36 0.11 -7.95 -16.19
N THR A 37 -0.13 -8.04 -14.89
CA THR A 37 0.81 -8.65 -13.94
C THR A 37 0.72 -10.18 -13.92
N LYS A 38 -0.35 -10.76 -14.47
CA LYS A 38 -0.70 -12.18 -14.39
C LYS A 38 -0.76 -12.69 -12.94
N LYS A 39 -1.14 -11.80 -12.01
CA LYS A 39 -1.20 -12.06 -10.58
C LYS A 39 -2.51 -11.55 -10.01
N PRO A 40 -3.01 -12.13 -8.90
CA PRO A 40 -4.32 -11.79 -8.36
C PRO A 40 -4.29 -10.53 -7.49
N TYR A 41 -3.32 -9.63 -7.68
CA TYR A 41 -3.11 -8.44 -6.84
C TYR A 41 -3.33 -7.17 -7.67
N SER A 42 -4.31 -6.38 -7.27
CA SER A 42 -4.64 -5.09 -7.90
C SER A 42 -4.30 -3.89 -7.02
N HIS A 43 -4.21 -4.08 -5.70
CA HIS A 43 -3.94 -3.01 -4.74
C HIS A 43 -3.08 -3.52 -3.58
N VAL A 44 -2.40 -2.60 -2.91
CA VAL A 44 -1.60 -2.88 -1.71
C VAL A 44 -1.64 -1.68 -0.76
N GLY A 45 -1.73 -1.97 0.54
CA GLY A 45 -1.60 -0.97 1.61
C GLY A 45 -0.76 -1.52 2.77
N MET A 46 -0.24 -0.62 3.59
CA MET A 46 0.56 -0.99 4.76
C MET A 46 -0.24 -0.79 6.05
N ILE A 47 -0.19 -1.75 6.95
CA ILE A 47 -0.79 -1.67 8.27
C ILE A 47 -0.10 -0.58 9.09
N LEU A 48 -0.93 0.20 9.78
CA LEU A 48 -0.53 1.19 10.75
C LEU A 48 -1.33 0.96 12.04
N LYS A 49 -0.65 0.48 13.09
CA LYS A 49 -1.25 0.17 14.38
C LYS A 49 -1.08 1.35 15.34
N ASP A 50 -2.17 1.75 15.97
CA ASP A 50 -2.26 2.82 16.96
C ASP A 50 -1.52 4.12 16.55
N PRO A 51 -1.84 4.76 15.41
CA PRO A 51 -1.20 6.00 14.96
C PRO A 51 -1.61 7.25 15.77
N THR A 52 -1.57 7.13 17.09
CA THR A 52 -1.84 8.19 18.07
C THR A 52 -0.93 9.40 17.93
N TRP A 53 0.20 9.25 17.22
CA TRP A 53 1.12 10.33 16.86
C TRP A 53 0.59 11.27 15.78
N ILE A 54 -0.48 10.87 15.07
CA ILE A 54 -1.26 11.72 14.15
C ILE A 54 -2.36 12.43 14.93
N LYS A 55 -3.22 11.65 15.58
CA LYS A 55 -4.36 12.09 16.38
C LYS A 55 -4.54 11.13 17.59
N PRO A 56 -4.63 11.60 18.84
CA PRO A 56 -4.68 10.75 20.02
C PRO A 56 -5.79 9.68 20.01
N GLU A 57 -6.91 9.96 19.36
CA GLU A 57 -8.07 9.08 19.22
C GLU A 57 -7.86 7.92 18.23
N MET A 58 -6.80 7.96 17.40
CA MET A 58 -6.51 6.93 16.41
C MET A 58 -5.88 5.69 17.06
N THR A 59 -6.73 4.89 17.71
CA THR A 59 -6.39 3.62 18.35
C THR A 59 -7.00 2.45 17.57
N GLY A 60 -6.30 1.32 17.52
CA GLY A 60 -6.64 0.16 16.72
C GLY A 60 -5.78 0.03 15.45
N ILE A 61 -6.34 -0.66 14.46
CA ILE A 61 -5.62 -1.04 13.23
C ILE A 61 -6.18 -0.25 12.07
N TYR A 62 -5.26 0.37 11.33
CA TYR A 62 -5.55 1.17 10.16
C TYR A 62 -4.73 0.67 8.98
N LEU A 63 -5.21 0.97 7.78
CA LEU A 63 -4.52 0.75 6.53
C LEU A 63 -4.05 2.09 5.99
N TRP A 64 -2.75 2.23 5.79
CA TRP A 64 -2.16 3.37 5.09
C TRP A 64 -2.05 3.04 3.61
N GLU A 65 -2.82 3.73 2.79
CA GLU A 65 -3.00 3.41 1.38
C GLU A 65 -3.14 4.66 0.51
N SER A 66 -3.02 4.47 -0.80
CA SER A 66 -3.38 5.47 -1.80
C SER A 66 -4.61 4.98 -2.56
N SER A 67 -5.79 5.49 -2.20
CA SER A 67 -7.11 5.01 -2.65
C SER A 67 -8.15 6.15 -2.69
N TYR A 68 -9.41 5.80 -2.97
CA TYR A 68 -10.59 6.62 -2.72
C TYR A 68 -11.71 5.76 -2.17
N GLU A 69 -11.99 5.92 -0.87
CA GLU A 69 -13.02 5.16 -0.16
C GLU A 69 -14.36 5.89 -0.10
N GLY A 70 -14.44 7.15 -0.56
CA GLY A 70 -15.65 7.97 -0.47
C GLY A 70 -16.06 8.36 0.95
N THR A 71 -15.30 7.95 1.98
CA THR A 71 -15.48 8.36 3.37
C THR A 71 -14.42 9.38 3.80
N PRO A 72 -14.67 10.17 4.86
CA PRO A 72 -13.66 11.07 5.42
C PRO A 72 -12.47 10.30 6.00
N ASP A 73 -11.25 10.78 5.74
CA ASP A 73 -10.04 10.23 6.38
C ASP A 73 -10.03 10.62 7.88
N PRO A 74 -9.94 9.67 8.82
CA PRO A 74 -9.92 9.95 10.26
C PRO A 74 -8.78 10.90 10.67
N GLN A 75 -7.72 11.01 9.88
CA GLN A 75 -6.63 11.94 10.14
C GLN A 75 -7.05 13.41 10.03
N ASP A 76 -7.91 13.79 9.08
CA ASP A 76 -8.20 15.20 8.74
C ASP A 76 -9.67 15.50 8.44
N ASP A 77 -10.54 14.50 8.54
CA ASP A 77 -11.98 14.55 8.31
C ASP A 77 -12.37 15.01 6.89
N LYS A 78 -11.44 14.90 5.93
CA LYS A 78 -11.68 15.22 4.52
C LYS A 78 -11.89 13.96 3.70
N THR A 79 -12.89 13.97 2.82
CA THR A 79 -13.01 12.98 1.74
C THR A 79 -12.03 13.34 0.63
N LYS A 80 -11.08 12.45 0.34
CA LYS A 80 -10.02 12.69 -0.65
C LYS A 80 -9.74 11.45 -1.50
N LEU A 81 -9.35 11.69 -2.74
CA LEU A 81 -8.76 10.70 -3.64
C LEU A 81 -7.25 10.89 -3.52
N GLY A 82 -6.53 9.90 -3.00
CA GLY A 82 -5.14 10.10 -2.61
C GLY A 82 -4.67 9.20 -1.48
N ILE A 83 -3.58 9.62 -0.85
CA ILE A 83 -3.04 8.97 0.34
C ILE A 83 -3.98 9.23 1.51
N MET A 84 -4.43 8.15 2.14
CA MET A 84 -5.34 8.17 3.27
C MET A 84 -5.04 7.06 4.28
N ILE A 85 -5.62 7.18 5.47
CA ILE A 85 -5.49 6.19 6.55
C ILE A 85 -6.88 5.65 6.89
N THR A 86 -7.21 4.45 6.42
CA THR A 86 -8.55 3.88 6.53
C THR A 86 -8.65 2.93 7.74
N PRO A 87 -9.65 3.03 8.62
CA PRO A 87 -9.86 2.05 9.67
C PRO A 87 -10.03 0.63 9.08
N ILE A 88 -9.35 -0.38 9.63
CA ILE A 88 -9.34 -1.72 9.02
C ILE A 88 -10.74 -2.33 8.90
N LYS A 89 -11.62 -2.07 9.88
CA LYS A 89 -13.02 -2.54 9.84
C LYS A 89 -13.76 -2.02 8.61
N GLN A 90 -13.47 -0.78 8.22
CA GLN A 90 -14.07 -0.17 7.03
C GLN A 90 -13.55 -0.88 5.77
N VAL A 91 -12.22 -1.03 5.64
CA VAL A 91 -11.56 -1.74 4.52
C VAL A 91 -12.18 -3.12 4.32
N LEU A 92 -12.31 -3.92 5.38
CA LEU A 92 -12.84 -5.28 5.30
C LEU A 92 -14.33 -5.32 4.97
N SER A 93 -15.11 -4.32 5.40
CA SER A 93 -16.55 -4.25 5.12
C SER A 93 -16.88 -3.79 3.70
N GLN A 94 -15.98 -3.02 3.06
CA GLN A 94 -16.20 -2.41 1.75
C GLN A 94 -15.55 -3.19 0.60
N HIS A 95 -14.68 -4.16 0.92
CA HIS A 95 -13.96 -4.92 -0.07
C HIS A 95 -14.59 -6.30 -0.31
N ASP A 96 -15.14 -6.50 -1.51
CA ASP A 96 -15.76 -7.78 -1.91
C ASP A 96 -14.76 -8.84 -2.41
N GLY A 97 -13.48 -8.48 -2.53
CA GLY A 97 -12.42 -9.35 -3.05
C GLY A 97 -11.67 -10.13 -1.97
N ARG A 98 -10.64 -10.87 -2.40
CA ARG A 98 -9.70 -11.53 -1.49
C ARG A 98 -8.65 -10.55 -1.01
N ILE A 99 -8.31 -10.70 0.26
CA ILE A 99 -7.25 -9.94 0.92
C ILE A 99 -6.23 -10.93 1.45
N TRP A 100 -4.97 -10.72 1.09
CA TRP A 100 -3.84 -11.47 1.60
C TRP A 100 -2.96 -10.59 2.48
N VAL A 101 -2.35 -11.20 3.48
CA VAL A 101 -1.42 -10.57 4.41
C VAL A 101 -0.01 -11.08 4.12
N ARG A 102 0.94 -10.14 4.05
CA ARG A 102 2.37 -10.41 4.18
C ARG A 102 2.88 -9.72 5.43
N GLN A 103 3.54 -10.48 6.31
CA GLN A 103 4.03 -9.94 7.56
C GLN A 103 5.45 -9.41 7.38
N LEU A 104 5.73 -8.22 7.90
CA LEU A 104 7.07 -7.66 7.85
C LEU A 104 7.94 -8.31 8.92
N PHE A 105 9.00 -9.00 8.50
CA PHE A 105 10.10 -9.35 9.38
C PHE A 105 11.15 -8.25 9.29
N ASP A 106 11.42 -7.59 10.41
CA ASP A 106 12.43 -6.54 10.51
C ASP A 106 13.03 -6.52 11.92
N VAL A 107 14.26 -7.03 12.04
CA VAL A 107 14.96 -7.21 13.32
C VAL A 107 15.30 -5.87 13.98
N GLU A 108 15.57 -4.84 13.17
CA GLU A 108 16.01 -3.53 13.64
C GLU A 108 14.86 -2.60 14.05
N ASN A 109 13.61 -3.00 13.80
CA ASN A 109 12.41 -2.21 14.07
C ASN A 109 12.51 -0.78 13.48
N LYS A 110 12.79 -0.70 12.18
CA LYS A 110 13.10 0.52 11.45
C LYS A 110 11.91 1.49 11.36
N LEU A 111 10.67 0.99 11.47
CA LEU A 111 9.43 1.78 11.47
C LEU A 111 9.15 2.46 12.82
N THR A 112 10.11 3.23 13.31
CA THR A 112 9.95 4.02 14.53
C THR A 112 9.00 5.21 14.33
N ILE A 113 8.40 5.73 15.42
CA ILE A 113 7.52 6.92 15.35
C ILE A 113 8.20 8.13 14.67
N PRO A 114 9.47 8.48 14.96
CA PRO A 114 10.15 9.56 14.25
C PRO A 114 10.24 9.34 12.73
N VAL A 115 10.52 8.10 12.31
CA VAL A 115 10.58 7.72 10.89
C VAL A 115 9.19 7.82 10.26
N LEU A 116 8.16 7.27 10.89
CA LEU A 116 6.78 7.35 10.43
C LEU A 116 6.29 8.80 10.30
N LYS A 117 6.61 9.67 11.27
CA LYS A 117 6.31 11.11 11.19
C LYS A 117 7.02 11.81 10.03
N LYS A 118 8.29 11.46 9.80
CA LYS A 118 9.07 11.99 8.67
C LYS A 118 8.40 11.60 7.35
N ILE A 119 8.09 10.31 7.18
CA ILE A 119 7.46 9.77 5.97
C ILE A 119 6.07 10.38 5.77
N HIS A 120 5.29 10.48 6.84
CA HIS A 120 3.98 11.10 6.84
C HIS A 120 4.04 12.52 6.31
N LYS A 121 4.99 13.34 6.78
CA LYS A 121 5.21 14.69 6.25
C LYS A 121 5.58 14.70 4.75
N ILE A 122 6.27 13.66 4.25
CA ILE A 122 6.63 13.53 2.83
C ILE A 122 5.41 13.21 1.97
N VAL A 123 4.48 12.39 2.46
CA VAL A 123 3.38 11.84 1.65
C VAL A 123 2.04 12.54 1.90
N TYR A 124 1.87 13.21 3.04
CA TYR A 124 0.64 13.90 3.42
C TYR A 124 0.28 15.04 2.43
N GLU A 125 -1.01 15.15 2.12
CA GLU A 125 -1.61 16.08 1.14
C GLU A 125 -1.04 16.01 -0.29
N LYS A 126 -0.27 14.97 -0.64
CA LYS A 126 0.13 14.76 -2.03
C LYS A 126 -1.07 14.32 -2.88
N PRO A 127 -1.33 14.97 -4.03
CA PRO A 127 -2.49 14.66 -4.88
C PRO A 127 -2.35 13.30 -5.56
N TYR A 128 -3.49 12.63 -5.81
CA TYR A 128 -3.55 11.40 -6.59
C TYR A 128 -3.26 11.66 -8.08
N ASP A 129 -2.70 10.66 -8.78
CA ASP A 129 -2.46 10.76 -10.22
C ASP A 129 -3.75 10.44 -10.99
N PHE A 130 -4.30 11.41 -11.73
CA PHE A 130 -5.56 11.27 -12.49
C PHE A 130 -5.40 10.66 -13.89
N ASN A 131 -4.19 10.25 -14.31
CA ASN A 131 -3.99 9.77 -15.68
C ASN A 131 -3.99 8.23 -15.78
N PRO A 132 -5.07 7.59 -16.25
CA PRO A 132 -5.13 6.14 -16.44
C PRO A 132 -4.11 5.61 -17.47
N ILE A 133 -3.60 6.45 -18.37
CA ILE A 133 -2.48 6.11 -19.27
C ILE A 133 -1.16 6.07 -18.49
N ASP A 134 -0.99 6.91 -17.47
CA ASP A 134 0.18 6.87 -16.59
C ASP A 134 0.13 5.65 -15.66
N TRP A 135 -1.06 5.23 -15.20
CA TRP A 135 -1.24 3.96 -14.50
C TRP A 135 -0.84 2.80 -15.43
N LEU A 136 -1.45 2.72 -16.62
CA LEU A 136 -1.18 1.65 -17.57
C LEU A 136 0.29 1.62 -18.03
N SER A 137 0.94 2.77 -18.23
CA SER A 137 2.36 2.84 -18.61
C SER A 137 3.30 2.48 -17.46
N ALA A 138 3.00 2.85 -16.21
CA ALA A 138 3.72 2.37 -15.02
C ALA A 138 3.61 0.85 -14.89
N TYR A 139 2.39 0.30 -15.04
CA TYR A 139 2.14 -1.15 -15.03
C TYR A 139 2.80 -1.89 -16.22
N LEU A 140 2.87 -1.26 -17.39
CA LEU A 140 3.54 -1.78 -18.59
C LEU A 140 5.05 -1.49 -18.64
N ARG A 141 5.61 -0.79 -17.64
CA ARG A 141 7.02 -0.39 -17.56
C ARG A 141 7.55 0.32 -18.81
N LYS A 142 6.68 1.01 -19.55
CA LYS A 142 7.08 1.76 -20.74
C LYS A 142 7.34 3.22 -20.37
N ASN A 143 8.54 3.70 -20.70
CA ASN A 143 8.99 5.10 -20.64
C ASN A 143 9.01 5.78 -19.25
N PHE A 144 9.97 5.42 -18.39
CA PHE A 144 10.33 6.24 -17.23
C PHE A 144 11.83 6.48 -17.15
N GLU A 145 12.31 7.51 -17.85
CA GLU A 145 13.72 7.93 -17.76
C GLU A 145 14.03 8.71 -16.47
N LYS A 146 13.05 9.14 -15.66
CA LYS A 146 13.29 9.89 -14.40
C LYS A 146 12.24 9.63 -13.32
N ARG A 147 12.68 9.55 -12.05
CA ARG A 147 11.85 9.55 -10.83
C ARG A 147 10.92 10.76 -10.85
N LYS A 148 9.60 10.57 -10.67
CA LYS A 148 8.62 11.66 -10.55
C LYS A 148 8.06 11.66 -9.13
N ASP A 149 8.38 12.71 -8.36
CA ASP A 149 8.03 12.85 -6.93
C ASP A 149 6.56 13.23 -6.65
N SER A 150 5.73 13.31 -7.69
CA SER A 150 4.41 13.93 -7.64
C SER A 150 3.23 12.95 -7.62
N ARG A 151 3.44 11.63 -7.74
CA ARG A 151 2.38 10.66 -8.06
C ARG A 151 2.62 9.30 -7.36
N PHE A 152 1.92 9.06 -6.25
CA PHE A 152 1.97 7.79 -5.52
C PHE A 152 0.73 6.96 -5.84
N PHE A 153 0.89 5.90 -6.61
CA PHE A 153 -0.08 4.81 -6.64
C PHE A 153 0.19 3.83 -5.47
N CYS A 154 -0.73 2.93 -5.19
CA CYS A 154 -0.75 2.11 -3.98
C CYS A 154 0.58 1.41 -3.63
N SER A 155 1.19 0.72 -4.58
CA SER A 155 2.48 0.04 -4.41
C SER A 155 3.66 1.00 -4.31
N ALA A 156 3.62 2.14 -5.00
CA ALA A 156 4.62 3.19 -4.86
C ALA A 156 4.63 3.80 -3.46
N LEU A 157 3.46 3.96 -2.83
CA LEU A 157 3.38 4.44 -1.44
C LEU A 157 4.07 3.47 -0.48
N VAL A 158 3.76 2.17 -0.56
CA VAL A 158 4.37 1.15 0.30
C VAL A 158 5.88 1.06 0.06
N ALA A 159 6.31 1.07 -1.21
CA ALA A 159 7.73 1.09 -1.55
C ALA A 159 8.43 2.35 -1.03
N CYS A 160 7.77 3.51 -1.06
CA CYS A 160 8.27 4.75 -0.48
C CYS A 160 8.46 4.66 1.03
N ILE A 161 7.46 4.15 1.75
CA ILE A 161 7.56 3.97 3.19
C ILE A 161 8.74 3.04 3.52
N TYR A 162 8.89 1.92 2.79
CA TYR A 162 9.96 0.96 3.02
C TYR A 162 11.35 1.51 2.65
N ALA A 163 11.47 2.29 1.57
CA ALA A 163 12.74 2.89 1.15
C ALA A 163 13.19 3.98 2.14
N GLU A 164 12.28 4.87 2.54
CA GLU A 164 12.57 5.97 3.48
C GLU A 164 12.84 5.50 4.92
N SER A 165 12.36 4.30 5.28
CA SER A 165 12.67 3.64 6.54
C SER A 165 13.91 2.74 6.47
N GLY A 166 14.47 2.49 5.28
CA GLY A 166 15.62 1.61 5.11
C GLY A 166 15.30 0.12 5.23
N ILE A 167 14.04 -0.27 5.03
CA ILE A 167 13.61 -1.68 4.89
C ILE A 167 14.04 -2.23 3.54
N ILE A 168 13.91 -1.43 2.48
CA ILE A 168 14.42 -1.72 1.13
C ILE A 168 15.44 -0.66 0.72
N ASP A 169 16.19 -0.91 -0.36
CA ASP A 169 17.20 0.00 -0.88
C ASP A 169 16.60 1.40 -1.07
N PRO A 170 17.17 2.45 -0.45
CA PRO A 170 16.72 3.83 -0.63
C PRO A 170 16.72 4.31 -2.08
N ASN A 171 17.45 3.64 -2.97
CA ASN A 171 17.49 3.93 -4.40
C ASN A 171 16.39 3.24 -5.22
N THR A 172 15.55 2.42 -4.57
CA THR A 172 14.44 1.72 -5.22
C THR A 172 13.58 2.71 -6.00
N ASN A 173 13.38 2.44 -7.29
CA ASN A 173 12.47 3.23 -8.09
C ASN A 173 11.02 2.81 -7.80
N TRP A 174 10.41 3.43 -6.78
CA TRP A 174 9.04 3.13 -6.36
C TRP A 174 7.98 3.30 -7.47
N THR A 175 8.26 4.07 -8.53
CA THR A 175 7.26 4.36 -9.57
C THR A 175 7.01 3.19 -10.51
N ILE A 176 7.79 2.11 -10.41
CA ILE A 176 7.65 0.89 -11.22
C ILE A 176 7.36 -0.36 -10.38
N VAL A 177 7.31 -0.22 -9.06
CA VAL A 177 6.98 -1.31 -8.13
C VAL A 177 5.51 -1.62 -8.28
N ARG A 178 5.14 -2.90 -8.39
CA ARG A 178 3.75 -3.35 -8.54
C ARG A 178 3.30 -4.06 -7.26
N PRO A 179 1.99 -4.21 -7.00
CA PRO A 179 1.51 -4.98 -5.85
C PRO A 179 2.10 -6.40 -5.81
N SER A 180 2.22 -7.05 -6.97
CA SER A 180 2.82 -8.38 -7.10
C SER A 180 4.29 -8.46 -6.69
N ASP A 181 5.03 -7.36 -6.80
CA ASP A 181 6.45 -7.32 -6.42
C ASP A 181 6.62 -7.40 -4.88
N PHE A 182 5.54 -7.36 -4.10
CA PHE A 182 5.58 -7.66 -2.66
C PHE A 182 5.23 -9.12 -2.33
N ASP A 183 4.79 -9.91 -3.32
CA ASP A 183 4.46 -11.32 -3.11
C ASP A 183 5.57 -12.29 -3.55
N GLU A 184 6.31 -11.96 -4.60
CA GLU A 184 7.28 -12.90 -5.18
C GLU A 184 8.61 -12.91 -4.42
N ASN A 185 9.44 -13.94 -4.64
CA ASN A 185 10.82 -13.99 -4.14
C ASN A 185 11.83 -13.35 -5.13
N ASP A 186 11.43 -13.14 -6.39
CA ASP A 186 12.24 -12.52 -7.45
C ASP A 186 11.66 -11.14 -7.78
N THR A 187 11.88 -10.20 -6.88
CA THR A 187 11.21 -8.89 -6.88
C THR A 187 12.16 -7.79 -7.29
N HIS A 188 11.60 -6.66 -7.74
CA HIS A 188 12.36 -5.43 -7.93
C HIS A 188 12.60 -4.69 -6.61
N LEU A 189 12.40 -5.36 -5.47
CA LEU A 189 12.65 -4.86 -4.15
C LEU A 189 13.94 -5.48 -3.63
N THR A 190 14.95 -4.64 -3.45
CA THR A 190 16.20 -5.05 -2.79
C THR A 190 16.04 -4.79 -1.31
N TRP A 191 15.90 -5.85 -0.53
CA TRP A 191 15.76 -5.75 0.93
C TRP A 191 17.10 -5.40 1.60
N MET A 192 17.03 -4.65 2.69
CA MET A 192 18.20 -4.18 3.44
C MET A 192 18.38 -4.97 4.74
N GLY A 193 19.56 -5.52 4.95
CA GLY A 193 19.86 -6.34 6.13
C GLY A 193 19.06 -7.65 6.10
N GLU A 194 18.45 -8.00 7.23
CA GLU A 194 17.60 -9.20 7.37
C GLU A 194 16.10 -8.91 7.12
N SER A 195 15.74 -7.68 6.78
CA SER A 195 14.34 -7.31 6.58
C SER A 195 13.76 -8.07 5.38
N HIS A 196 12.54 -8.62 5.50
CA HIS A 196 11.82 -9.26 4.39
C HIS A 196 10.33 -9.41 4.72
N LEU A 197 9.53 -9.82 3.74
CA LEU A 197 8.13 -10.18 3.95
C LEU A 197 7.96 -11.68 4.11
N GLU A 198 7.39 -12.10 5.22
CA GLU A 198 7.11 -13.50 5.55
C GLU A 198 5.64 -13.86 5.33
N GLY A 199 5.44 -15.16 5.06
CA GLY A 199 4.13 -15.79 4.93
C GLY A 199 3.30 -15.28 3.77
N LEU A 200 2.16 -15.92 3.52
CA LEU A 200 1.09 -15.42 2.67
C LEU A 200 -0.20 -15.97 3.25
N PHE A 201 -0.88 -15.15 4.04
CA PHE A 201 -2.07 -15.55 4.78
C PHE A 201 -3.30 -14.91 4.15
N GLN A 202 -4.46 -15.55 4.26
CA GLN A 202 -5.72 -14.87 4.00
C GLN A 202 -6.22 -14.24 5.30
N ILE A 203 -6.79 -13.04 5.25
CA ILE A 203 -7.38 -12.45 6.45
C ILE A 203 -8.69 -13.17 6.80
N GLU A 204 -8.91 -13.39 8.10
CA GLU A 204 -10.15 -13.95 8.65
C GLU A 204 -11.21 -12.88 8.92
#